data_AF-A0A0C2D5V7-F1
#
_entry.id   AF-A0A0C2D5V7-F1
#
_cell.length_a   1.000
_cell.length_b   1.000
_cell.length_c   1.000
_cell.angle_alpha   90.00
_cell.angle_beta   90.00
_cell.angle_gamma   90.00
#
_symmetry.space_group_name_H-M   'P 1'
#
loop_
_entity.id
_entity.type
_entity.pdbx_description
1 polymer ?
#
loop_
_entity_poly.entity_id
_entity_poly.type
_entity_poly.pdbx_seq_one_letter_code
_entity_poly.pdbx_strand_id
1 'polypeptide(L)' 'MLSVSLYTNVNNNSAVVAVISRYNIVVTEYPGPLKTGLGLLKDEQPNIVAVLMGSRATDPRGKYMK' A
#
# COMPACT_ATOMS: atom_id res chain seq x y z
N MET A 1 9.87 6.89 8.20
CA MET A 1 9.47 5.47 8.16
C MET A 1 8.43 5.34 7.06
N LEU A 2 8.69 4.60 5.99
CA LEU A 2 7.76 4.41 4.87
C LEU A 2 6.94 3.14 5.15
N SER A 3 5.63 3.28 5.39
CA SER A 3 4.69 2.16 5.44
C SER A 3 4.10 1.93 4.05
N VAL A 4 4.08 0.67 3.61
CA VAL A 4 3.49 0.26 2.33
C VAL A 4 2.33 -0.69 2.64
N SER A 5 1.11 -0.32 2.27
CA SER A 5 -0.06 -1.19 2.33
C SER A 5 -0.23 -1.96 1.02
N LEU A 6 -0.26 -3.28 1.10
CA LEU A 6 -0.42 -4.18 -0.05
C LEU A 6 -1.74 -4.96 0.07
N TYR A 7 -2.40 -5.20 -1.07
CA TYR A 7 -3.75 -5.79 -1.19
C TYR A 7 -3.76 -7.31 -1.36
N THR A 8 -2.63 -7.97 -1.23
CA THR A 8 -2.51 -9.42 -1.31
C THR A 8 -1.93 -9.94 -0.02
N ASN A 9 -2.40 -11.11 0.44
CA ASN A 9 -1.80 -11.83 1.56
C ASN A 9 -0.29 -12.00 1.32
N VAL A 10 0.51 -11.19 2.02
CA VAL A 10 1.95 -11.03 1.77
C VAL A 10 2.70 -12.31 2.16
N ASN A 11 2.16 -13.02 3.16
CA ASN A 11 2.74 -14.27 3.66
C ASN A 11 2.79 -15.39 2.61
N ASN A 12 1.98 -15.31 1.55
CA ASN A 12 1.93 -16.33 0.50
C ASN A 12 2.70 -15.93 -0.79
N ASN A 13 3.29 -14.73 -0.85
CA ASN A 13 4.01 -14.27 -2.05
C ASN A 13 5.51 -14.08 -1.77
N SER A 14 6.30 -15.07 -2.19
CA SER A 14 7.75 -15.14 -1.95
C SER A 14 8.52 -13.93 -2.49
N ALA A 15 8.05 -13.28 -3.55
CA ALA A 15 8.71 -12.09 -4.11
C ALA A 15 8.56 -10.86 -3.21
N VAL A 16 7.38 -10.67 -2.61
CA VAL A 16 7.09 -9.52 -1.75
C VAL A 16 7.85 -9.64 -0.43
N VAL A 17 7.88 -10.84 0.17
CA VAL A 17 8.63 -11.12 1.41
C VAL A 17 10.13 -10.85 1.23
N ALA A 18 10.71 -11.23 0.10
CA ALA A 18 12.12 -10.97 -0.19
C ALA A 18 12.45 -9.47 -0.26
N VAL A 19 11.54 -8.66 -0.83
CA VAL A 19 11.70 -7.20 -0.93
C VAL A 19 11.56 -6.54 0.45
N ILE A 20 10.59 -6.98 1.25
CA ILE A 20 10.37 -6.46 2.61
C ILE A 20 11.64 -6.61 3.46
N SER A 21 12.25 -7.79 3.44
CA SER A 21 13.49 -8.07 4.18
C SER A 21 14.66 -7.22 3.67
N ARG A 22 14.77 -7.01 2.35
CA ARG A 22 15.86 -6.21 1.76
C ARG A 22 15.78 -4.72 2.09
N TYR A 23 14.57 -4.16 2.15
CA TYR A 23 14.37 -2.71 2.34
C TYR A 23 13.90 -2.33 3.75
N ASN A 24 13.81 -3.30 4.67
CA ASN A 24 13.34 -3.11 6.05
C ASN A 24 12.00 -2.35 6.11
N ILE A 25 11.04 -2.80 5.31
CA ILE A 25 9.72 -2.17 5.18
C ILE A 25 8.80 -2.76 6.26
N VAL A 26 8.07 -1.89 6.98
CA VAL A 26 6.97 -2.34 7.84
C VAL A 26 5.71 -2.46 7.00
N VAL A 27 5.12 -3.65 6.97
CA VAL A 27 3.95 -3.96 6.13
C VAL A 27 2.71 -4.12 6.99
N THR A 28 1.66 -3.40 6.62
CA THR A 28 0.33 -3.51 7.21
C THR A 28 -0.68 -3.89 6.13
N GLU A 29 -1.41 -4.97 6.36
CA GLU A 29 -2.46 -5.47 5.47
C GLU A 29 -3.82 -5.04 6.01
N TYR A 30 -4.63 -4.43 5.15
CA TYR A 30 -6.01 -4.06 5.47
C TYR A 30 -6.99 -4.86 4.61
N PRO A 31 -8.01 -5.51 5.21
CA PRO A 31 -9.00 -6.25 4.45
C PRO A 31 -9.97 -5.31 3.71
N GLY A 32 -10.48 -5.79 2.57
CA GLY A 32 -11.55 -5.12 1.81
C GLY A 32 -11.07 -4.15 0.71
N PRO A 33 -12.00 -3.37 0.12
CA PRO A 33 -11.69 -2.44 -0.97
C PRO A 33 -10.68 -1.34 -0.59
N LEU A 34 -10.05 -0.73 -1.60
CA LEU A 34 -9.01 0.28 -1.40
C LEU A 34 -9.44 1.43 -0.46
N LYS A 35 -10.65 1.94 -0.68
CA LYS A 35 -11.21 3.06 0.07
C LYS A 35 -11.43 2.73 1.56
N THR A 36 -11.86 1.51 1.87
CA THR A 36 -12.07 1.09 3.26
C THR A 36 -10.74 0.87 3.97
N GLY A 37 -9.77 0.25 3.29
CA GLY A 37 -8.41 0.08 3.83
C GLY A 37 -7.71 1.40 4.14
N LEU A 38 -7.84 2.41 3.26
CA LEU A 38 -7.31 3.76 3.52
C LEU A 38 -8.01 4.47 4.69
N GLY A 39 -9.29 4.18 4.92
CA GLY A 39 -10.01 4.65 6.11
C GLY A 39 -9.40 4.08 7.39
N LEU A 40 -9.23 2.75 7.44
CA LEU A 40 -8.61 2.07 8.59
C LEU A 40 -7.18 2.56 8.85
N LEU A 41 -6.38 2.77 7.79
CA LEU A 41 -5.03 3.33 7.91
C LEU A 41 -5.05 4.71 8.58
N LYS A 42 -6.00 5.57 8.20
CA LYS A 42 -6.12 6.92 8.77
C LYS A 42 -6.56 6.87 10.24
N ASP A 43 -7.41 5.92 10.61
CA ASP A 43 -7.88 5.74 11.97
C ASP A 43 -6.76 5.20 12.88
N GLU A 44 -5.95 4.25 12.39
CA GLU A 44 -4.80 3.69 13.13
C GLU A 44 -3.61 4.65 13.21
N GLN A 45 -3.35 5.40 12.14
CA GLN A 45 -2.20 6.30 12.02
C GLN A 45 -2.66 7.70 11.59
N PRO A 46 -3.23 8.49 12.51
CA PRO A 46 -3.81 9.80 12.19
C PRO A 46 -2.78 10.84 11.73
N ASN A 47 -1.48 10.58 11.98
CA ASN A 47 -0.38 11.47 11.59
C ASN A 47 0.06 11.31 10.12
N ILE A 48 -0.51 10.34 9.38
CA ILE A 48 -0.19 10.16 7.95
C ILE A 48 -0.91 11.23 7.13
N VAL A 49 -0.13 12.05 6.42
CA VAL A 49 -0.64 13.12 5.55
C VAL A 49 -0.81 12.65 4.10
N ALA A 50 0.04 11.75 3.63
CA ALA A 50 0.06 11.29 2.24
C ALA A 50 0.47 9.82 2.11
N VAL A 51 -0.04 9.17 1.08
CA VAL A 51 0.31 7.80 0.68
C VAL A 51 0.87 7.84 -0.74
N LEU A 52 2.02 7.20 -0.95
CA LEU A 52 2.60 7.05 -2.28
C LEU A 52 2.02 5.83 -2.98
N MET A 53 1.49 6.04 -4.19
CA MET A 53 0.89 4.98 -5.01
C MET A 53 1.72 4.78 -6.29
N GLY A 54 2.00 3.53 -6.63
CA GLY A 54 2.78 3.17 -7.83
C GLY A 54 2.01 3.26 -9.15
N SER A 55 0.88 3.97 -9.19
CA SER A 55 0.04 4.12 -10.37
C SER A 55 0.66 5.04 -11.42
N ARG A 56 0.59 4.62 -12.68
CA ARG A 56 1.13 5.30 -13.86
C ARG A 56 -0.01 5.86 -14.72
N ALA A 57 0.30 6.83 -15.58
CA ALA A 57 -0.65 7.38 -16.55
C ALA A 57 -1.20 6.31 -17.52
N THR A 58 -0.43 5.25 -17.76
CA THR A 58 -0.81 4.10 -18.60
C THR A 58 -1.73 3.10 -17.90
N ASP A 59 -1.91 3.21 -16.58
CA ASP A 59 -2.76 2.28 -15.84
C ASP A 59 -4.25 2.55 -16.12
N PRO A 60 -5.11 1.53 -15.98
CA PRO A 60 -6.55 1.72 -16.08
C PRO A 60 -7.00 2.82 -15.11
N ARG A 61 -7.66 3.87 -15.63
CA ARG A 61 -8.08 5.09 -14.90
C ARG A 61 -6.96 6.10 -14.57
N GLY A 62 -5.72 5.88 -15.01
CA GLY A 62 -4.59 6.81 -14.87
C GLY A 62 -4.66 8.05 -15.77
N LYS A 63 -5.57 8.08 -16.74
CA LYS A 63 -5.75 9.20 -17.71
C LYS A 63 -5.93 10.58 -17.04
N TYR A 64 -6.43 10.63 -15.82
CA TYR A 64 -6.71 11.87 -15.08
C TYR A 64 -5.72 12.14 -13.93
N MET A 65 -4.72 11.28 -13.74
CA MET A 65 -3.59 11.56 -12.85
C MET A 65 -2.57 12.40 -13.65
N LYS A 66 -2.76 13.71 -13.65
CA LYS A 66 -1.81 14.69 -14.19
C LYS A 66 -0.85 15.14 -13.11
#